data_AF-A0AA96MD08-F1
#
_entry.id   AF-A0AA96MD08-F1
#
_cell.length_a   1.000
_cell.length_b   1.000
_cell.length_c   1.000
_cell.angle_alpha   90.00
_cell.angle_beta   90.00
_cell.angle_gamma   90.00
#
_symmetry.space_group_name_H-M   'P 1'
#
loop_
_entity.id
_entity.type
_entity.pdbx_description
1 polymer ?
#
loop_
_entity_poly.entity_id
_entity_poly.type
_entity_poly.pdbx_seq_one_letter_code
_entity_poly.pdbx_strand_id
1 'polypeptide(L)'
;MSDKILEMLQDLITLGNQPSVVKEAIVSHLSQYFDNHEKLIEYATSSEILSTFEFVVRYHYDEVFLNGLKEVLACYREAYSTNSVETLNIILSTHKEFSQKENLMWTVKQNAPNGQISDFYDSVITYMKHIGDNLEIGTKHIVYEICVLLKLIDGKTYDYEKIQKYDFGVAISNVLDKIQFTNLLKTNPLSLKLSDWRNIAYHHSYEIEGDKVICGYGKNNVKFELTLDELKSYVHQVVRTSNVFNIARCIFVFDNLDSISLLKQPTLQPIEFRKPMLINQFRISLMSQGFNLLQFQEEDDSVTVVVNDLMNDGALDPKDQQQREIHSSQFLYNVWCISSKEILSVIYLTKNGEKKLKSTIAGDVCRTITNDISYLAHHVQFEDLKDE
;
A
#
# COMPACT_ATOMS: atom_id res chain seq x y z
N MET A 1 6.49 -8.68 1.82
CA MET A 1 6.70 -7.21 1.81
C MET A 1 5.97 -6.51 2.95
N SER A 2 4.79 -7.00 3.37
CA SER A 2 4.13 -6.63 4.64
C SER A 2 5.01 -6.81 5.87
N ASP A 3 5.97 -7.73 5.81
CA ASP A 3 6.74 -8.12 6.98
C ASP A 3 7.80 -7.08 7.34
N LYS A 4 8.32 -6.31 6.38
CA LYS A 4 9.35 -5.30 6.65
C LYS A 4 8.85 -4.11 7.47
N ILE A 5 7.62 -3.64 7.21
CA ILE A 5 7.00 -2.60 8.05
C ILE A 5 6.68 -3.17 9.45
N LEU A 6 6.25 -4.43 9.54
CA LEU A 6 6.01 -5.08 10.83
C LEU A 6 7.30 -5.23 11.64
N GLU A 7 8.39 -5.68 11.01
CA GLU A 7 9.73 -5.75 11.58
C GLU A 7 10.19 -4.37 12.05
N MET A 8 10.11 -3.34 11.19
CA MET A 8 10.50 -1.98 11.55
C MET A 8 9.70 -1.44 12.74
N LEU A 9 8.38 -1.60 12.76
CA LEU A 9 7.54 -1.14 13.87
C LEU A 9 7.82 -1.94 15.15
N GLN A 10 7.98 -3.26 15.03
CA GLN A 10 8.32 -4.13 16.17
C GLN A 10 9.67 -3.75 16.78
N ASP A 11 10.68 -3.45 15.96
CA ASP A 11 11.99 -2.99 16.42
C ASP A 11 11.88 -1.67 17.17
N LEU A 12 11.13 -0.70 16.63
CA LEU A 12 10.90 0.59 17.30
C LEU A 12 10.25 0.40 18.67
N ILE A 13 9.22 -0.43 18.76
CA ILE A 13 8.53 -0.75 20.02
C ILE A 13 9.46 -1.49 20.99
N THR A 14 10.25 -2.45 20.50
CA THR A 14 11.19 -3.24 21.31
C THR A 14 12.32 -2.38 21.88
N LEU A 15 12.74 -1.33 21.15
CA LEU A 15 13.67 -0.31 21.62
C LEU A 15 13.07 0.64 22.68
N GLY A 16 11.80 0.44 23.06
CA GLY A 16 11.12 1.21 24.11
C GLY A 16 10.45 2.50 23.61
N ASN A 17 10.32 2.70 22.28
CA ASN A 17 9.61 3.85 21.76
C ASN A 17 8.11 3.71 22.03
N GLN A 18 7.50 4.78 22.54
CA GLN A 18 6.05 4.84 22.74
C GLN A 18 5.33 5.01 21.39
N PRO A 19 4.11 4.48 21.21
CA PRO A 19 3.32 4.67 19.99
C PRO A 19 3.16 6.13 19.54
N SER A 20 3.08 7.08 20.48
CA SER A 20 3.03 8.51 20.18
C SER A 20 4.30 9.01 19.49
N VAL A 21 5.48 8.56 19.93
CA VAL A 21 6.77 8.90 19.33
C VAL A 21 6.88 8.32 17.92
N VAL A 22 6.40 7.09 17.71
CA VAL A 22 6.33 6.47 16.38
C VAL A 22 5.43 7.29 15.46
N LYS A 23 4.25 7.69 15.94
CA LYS A 23 3.32 8.57 15.20
C LYS A 23 3.95 9.92 14.84
N GLU A 24 4.63 10.57 15.77
CA GLU A 24 5.33 11.83 15.53
C GLU A 24 6.42 11.68 14.46
N ALA A 25 7.20 10.59 14.50
CA ALA A 25 8.20 10.30 13.48
C ALA A 25 7.58 10.13 12.09
N ILE A 26 6.47 9.39 11.98
CA ILE A 26 5.74 9.21 10.72
C ILE A 26 5.29 10.56 10.17
N VAL A 27 4.60 11.36 10.99
CA VAL A 27 4.11 12.68 10.60
C VAL A 27 5.28 13.57 10.15
N SER A 28 6.37 13.61 10.92
CA SER A 28 7.54 14.43 10.59
C SER A 28 8.18 14.06 9.25
N HIS A 29 8.33 12.76 8.93
CA HIS A 29 8.96 12.34 7.68
C HIS A 29 8.07 12.55 6.48
N LEU A 30 6.76 12.35 6.65
CA LEU A 30 5.79 12.46 5.55
C LEU A 30 5.26 13.87 5.34
N SER A 31 5.41 14.78 6.30
CA SER A 31 4.87 16.14 6.26
C SER A 31 5.21 16.89 4.98
N GLN A 32 6.40 16.70 4.40
CA GLN A 32 6.81 17.40 3.18
C GLN A 32 6.04 16.96 1.91
N TYR A 33 5.30 15.85 1.98
CA TYR A 33 4.57 15.27 0.84
C TYR A 33 3.06 15.47 0.94
N PHE A 34 2.53 15.94 2.07
CA PHE A 34 1.09 16.18 2.28
C PHE A 34 0.81 17.68 2.24
N ASP A 35 -0.21 18.10 1.48
CA ASP A 35 -0.71 19.47 1.56
C ASP A 35 -1.72 19.61 2.71
N ASN A 36 -2.40 18.52 3.09
CA ASN A 36 -3.34 18.47 4.20
C ASN A 36 -2.72 17.75 5.41
N HIS A 37 -2.04 18.51 6.26
CA HIS A 37 -1.39 17.99 7.46
C HIS A 37 -2.38 17.39 8.48
N GLU A 38 -3.62 17.89 8.53
CA GLU A 38 -4.64 17.34 9.43
C GLU A 38 -4.97 15.89 9.04
N LYS A 39 -5.12 15.61 7.73
CA LYS A 39 -5.33 14.24 7.24
C LYS A 39 -4.14 13.33 7.50
N LEU A 40 -2.91 13.84 7.36
CA LEU A 40 -1.73 13.06 7.73
C LEU A 40 -1.74 12.68 9.22
N ILE A 41 -2.08 13.61 10.12
CA ILE A 41 -2.14 13.36 11.57
C ILE A 41 -3.29 12.39 11.91
N GLU A 42 -4.45 12.55 11.27
CA GLU A 42 -5.63 11.71 11.44
C GLU A 42 -5.29 10.24 11.08
N TYR A 43 -4.67 10.03 9.92
CA TYR A 43 -4.43 8.69 9.36
C TYR A 43 -3.01 8.15 9.57
N ALA A 44 -2.17 8.80 10.39
CA ALA A 44 -0.75 8.42 10.58
C ALA A 44 -0.51 6.94 10.94
N THR A 45 -1.46 6.30 11.63
CA THR A 45 -1.38 4.89 12.07
C THR A 45 -2.21 3.95 11.18
N SER A 46 -2.74 4.45 10.06
CA SER A 46 -3.35 3.60 9.03
C SER A 46 -2.28 2.80 8.29
N SER A 47 -2.66 1.62 7.78
CA SER A 47 -1.73 0.72 7.11
C SER A 47 -1.09 1.31 5.85
N GLU A 48 -1.84 2.16 5.15
CA GLU A 48 -1.47 2.83 3.90
C GLU A 48 -0.40 3.90 4.16
N ILE A 49 -0.62 4.74 5.18
CA ILE A 49 0.34 5.77 5.58
C ILE A 49 1.61 5.14 6.17
N LEU A 50 1.46 4.08 6.98
CA LEU A 50 2.60 3.31 7.50
C LEU A 50 3.43 2.66 6.38
N SER A 51 2.77 2.12 5.34
CA SER A 51 3.46 1.57 4.17
C SER A 51 4.20 2.66 3.39
N THR A 52 3.57 3.83 3.21
CA THR A 52 4.19 5.01 2.60
C THR A 52 5.42 5.47 3.39
N PHE A 53 5.31 5.57 4.72
CA PHE A 53 6.43 5.90 5.60
C PHE A 53 7.59 4.93 5.43
N GLU A 54 7.30 3.63 5.45
CA GLU A 54 8.31 2.59 5.27
C GLU A 54 9.09 2.74 3.95
N PHE A 55 8.38 3.01 2.84
CA PHE A 55 9.03 3.23 1.56
C PHE A 55 9.89 4.49 1.54
N VAL A 56 9.40 5.60 2.10
CA VAL A 56 10.17 6.85 2.20
C VAL A 56 11.44 6.65 3.02
N VAL A 57 11.35 5.93 4.14
CA VAL A 57 12.51 5.57 4.97
C VAL A 57 13.45 4.64 4.19
N ARG A 58 12.94 3.59 3.53
CA ARG A 58 13.78 2.65 2.77
C ARG A 58 14.54 3.35 1.63
N TYR A 59 13.90 4.30 0.96
CA TYR A 59 14.45 5.01 -0.20
C TYR A 59 15.03 6.39 0.14
N HIS A 60 15.34 6.68 1.40
CA HIS A 60 15.79 8.02 1.83
C HIS A 60 17.10 8.51 1.17
N TYR A 61 17.90 7.62 0.60
CA TYR A 61 19.09 7.95 -0.20
C TYR A 61 18.90 7.76 -1.73
N ASP A 62 17.72 7.34 -2.19
CA ASP A 62 17.44 7.20 -3.62
C ASP A 62 16.79 8.50 -4.15
N GLU A 63 17.62 9.36 -4.72
CA GLU A 63 17.16 10.65 -5.29
C GLU A 63 16.12 10.46 -6.41
N VAL A 64 16.17 9.36 -7.17
CA VAL A 64 15.19 9.10 -8.23
C VAL A 64 13.83 8.79 -7.62
N PHE A 65 13.78 8.04 -6.51
CA PHE A 65 12.56 7.83 -5.76
C PHE A 65 12.01 9.14 -5.20
N LEU A 66 12.83 9.91 -4.47
CA LEU A 66 12.37 11.11 -3.76
C LEU A 66 11.92 12.21 -4.72
N ASN A 67 12.68 12.45 -5.79
CA ASN A 67 12.32 13.43 -6.82
C ASN A 67 11.12 12.94 -7.63
N GLY A 68 11.11 11.65 -8.00
CA GLY A 68 9.98 11.06 -8.71
C GLY A 68 8.67 11.17 -7.94
N LEU A 69 8.69 10.94 -6.62
CA LEU A 69 7.53 11.11 -5.75
C LEU A 69 7.01 12.56 -5.78
N LYS A 70 7.91 13.54 -5.67
CA LYS A 70 7.57 14.97 -5.76
C LYS A 70 7.01 15.35 -7.13
N GLU A 71 7.63 14.87 -8.21
CA GLU A 71 7.18 15.12 -9.58
C GLU A 71 5.76 14.59 -9.82
N VAL A 72 5.48 13.35 -9.42
CA VAL A 72 4.16 12.75 -9.63
C VAL A 72 3.10 13.45 -8.77
N LEU A 73 3.41 13.77 -7.51
CA LEU A 73 2.51 14.55 -6.64
C LEU A 73 2.20 15.92 -7.24
N ALA A 74 3.21 16.62 -7.76
CA ALA A 74 3.04 17.91 -8.42
C ALA A 74 2.07 17.80 -9.61
N CYS A 75 2.14 16.73 -10.41
CA CYS A 75 1.19 16.50 -11.50
C CYS A 75 -0.26 16.34 -11.02
N TYR A 76 -0.51 15.59 -9.95
CA TYR A 76 -1.87 15.48 -9.40
C TYR A 76 -2.38 16.82 -8.88
N ARG A 77 -1.53 17.57 -8.18
CA ARG A 77 -1.86 18.88 -7.59
C ARG A 77 -2.09 19.95 -8.64
N GLU A 78 -1.31 19.95 -9.72
CA GLU A 78 -1.47 20.87 -10.85
C GLU A 78 -2.79 20.57 -11.60
N ALA A 79 -3.10 19.30 -11.83
CA ALA A 79 -4.40 18.90 -12.40
C ALA A 79 -5.56 19.34 -11.51
N TYR A 80 -5.45 19.11 -10.20
CA TYR A 80 -6.46 19.54 -9.22
C TYR A 80 -6.64 21.06 -9.19
N SER A 81 -5.53 21.80 -9.25
CA SER A 81 -5.56 23.28 -9.29
C SER A 81 -6.16 23.80 -10.60
N THR A 82 -6.00 23.07 -11.70
CA THR A 82 -6.58 23.39 -13.01
C THR A 82 -8.08 23.13 -13.01
N ASN A 83 -8.52 21.96 -12.53
CA ASN A 83 -9.92 21.59 -12.39
C ASN A 83 -10.07 20.49 -11.34
N SER A 84 -10.46 20.88 -10.12
CA SER A 84 -10.54 19.98 -8.98
C SER A 84 -11.63 18.92 -9.15
N VAL A 85 -12.83 19.33 -9.56
CA VAL A 85 -13.98 18.42 -9.78
C VAL A 85 -13.62 17.36 -10.80
N GLU A 86 -13.08 17.76 -11.94
CA GLU A 86 -12.76 16.82 -13.00
C GLU A 86 -11.58 15.91 -12.64
N THR A 87 -10.57 16.44 -11.96
CA THR A 87 -9.47 15.63 -11.42
C THR A 87 -9.99 14.54 -10.50
N LEU A 88 -10.85 14.89 -9.55
CA LEU A 88 -11.43 13.91 -8.63
C LEU A 88 -12.36 12.91 -9.33
N ASN A 89 -13.09 13.33 -10.36
CA ASN A 89 -13.89 12.42 -11.20
C ASN A 89 -13.00 11.39 -11.92
N ILE A 90 -11.82 11.80 -12.43
CA ILE A 90 -10.84 10.88 -13.00
C ILE A 90 -10.43 9.84 -11.93
N ILE A 91 -9.99 10.28 -10.74
CA ILE A 91 -9.59 9.37 -9.64
C ILE A 91 -10.71 8.40 -9.25
N LEU A 92 -11.95 8.89 -9.18
CA LEU A 92 -13.12 8.07 -8.85
C LEU A 92 -13.43 7.05 -9.95
N SER A 93 -13.30 7.44 -11.22
CA SER A 93 -13.54 6.55 -12.36
C SER A 93 -12.54 5.38 -12.42
N THR A 94 -11.32 5.58 -11.92
CA THR A 94 -10.26 4.55 -11.88
C THR A 94 -10.30 3.70 -10.60
N HIS A 95 -11.09 4.10 -9.59
CA HIS A 95 -10.98 3.57 -8.23
C HIS A 95 -11.23 2.06 -8.13
N LYS A 96 -12.20 1.54 -8.89
CA LYS A 96 -12.48 0.09 -8.95
C LYS A 96 -11.34 -0.69 -9.59
N GLU A 97 -10.81 -0.20 -10.73
CA GLU A 97 -9.67 -0.84 -11.40
C GLU A 97 -8.45 -0.83 -10.48
N PHE A 98 -8.12 0.31 -9.89
CA PHE A 98 -7.02 0.44 -8.94
C PHE A 98 -7.12 -0.59 -7.80
N SER A 99 -8.31 -0.74 -7.20
CA SER A 99 -8.50 -1.68 -6.10
C SER A 99 -8.37 -3.15 -6.53
N GLN A 100 -8.83 -3.49 -7.73
CA GLN A 100 -8.60 -4.81 -8.31
C GLN A 100 -7.11 -5.06 -8.57
N LYS A 101 -6.37 -4.05 -9.06
CA LYS A 101 -4.93 -4.14 -9.27
C LYS A 101 -4.17 -4.28 -7.94
N GLU A 102 -4.58 -3.60 -6.88
CA GLU A 102 -4.00 -3.79 -5.55
C GLU A 102 -4.19 -5.21 -5.01
N ASN A 103 -5.38 -5.80 -5.20
CA ASN A 103 -5.63 -7.20 -4.84
C ASN A 103 -4.73 -8.20 -5.58
N LEU A 104 -4.38 -7.89 -6.84
CA LEU A 104 -3.45 -8.68 -7.63
C LEU A 104 -1.99 -8.41 -7.21
N MET A 105 -1.64 -7.15 -6.97
CA MET A 105 -0.32 -6.75 -6.49
C MET A 105 0.00 -7.34 -5.13
N TRP A 106 -1.00 -7.62 -4.29
CA TRP A 106 -0.81 -8.41 -3.08
C TRP A 106 -0.11 -9.75 -3.41
N THR A 107 -0.61 -10.50 -4.40
CA THR A 107 0.03 -11.75 -4.83
C THR A 107 1.44 -11.52 -5.39
N VAL A 108 1.63 -10.48 -6.21
CA VAL A 108 2.94 -10.16 -6.79
C VAL A 108 3.97 -9.83 -5.71
N LYS A 109 3.57 -9.08 -4.67
CA LYS A 109 4.41 -8.71 -3.52
C LYS A 109 4.72 -9.90 -2.61
N GLN A 110 3.81 -10.87 -2.49
CA GLN A 110 4.06 -12.11 -1.72
C GLN A 110 5.00 -13.06 -2.46
N ASN A 111 4.96 -13.06 -3.80
CA ASN A 111 5.85 -13.84 -4.66
C ASN A 111 7.07 -13.04 -5.14
N ALA A 112 7.43 -11.95 -4.45
CA ALA A 112 8.59 -11.16 -4.81
C ALA A 112 9.85 -12.04 -4.67
N PRO A 113 10.80 -12.00 -5.63
CA PRO A 113 12.01 -12.81 -5.56
C PRO A 113 12.76 -12.53 -4.25
N ASN A 114 12.91 -13.56 -3.41
CA ASN A 114 13.60 -13.48 -2.13
C ASN A 114 14.66 -14.58 -2.00
N GLY A 115 15.76 -14.27 -1.32
CA GLY A 115 16.87 -15.21 -1.11
C GLY A 115 17.71 -15.51 -2.36
N GLN A 116 18.63 -16.48 -2.22
CA GLN A 116 19.42 -17.00 -3.33
C GLN A 116 18.64 -18.10 -4.05
N ILE A 117 18.22 -17.81 -5.28
CA ILE A 117 17.75 -18.84 -6.22
C ILE A 117 18.99 -19.52 -6.79
N SER A 118 19.14 -20.81 -6.52
CA SER A 118 20.38 -21.53 -6.85
C SER A 118 20.61 -21.72 -8.35
N ASP A 119 19.52 -21.82 -9.13
CA ASP A 119 19.60 -22.01 -10.57
C ASP A 119 19.49 -20.67 -11.33
N PHE A 120 20.34 -20.50 -12.35
CA PHE A 120 20.41 -19.26 -13.14
C PHE A 120 19.17 -19.07 -14.01
N TYR A 121 18.67 -20.14 -14.66
CA TYR A 121 17.48 -20.06 -15.52
C TYR A 121 16.25 -19.69 -14.68
N ASP A 122 16.07 -20.36 -13.54
CA ASP A 122 14.98 -20.06 -12.61
C ASP A 122 15.06 -18.63 -12.09
N SER A 123 16.28 -18.13 -11.81
CA SER A 123 16.49 -16.74 -11.41
C SER A 123 16.01 -15.77 -12.49
N VAL A 124 16.46 -15.95 -13.73
CA VAL A 124 16.12 -15.06 -14.85
C VAL A 124 14.62 -15.06 -15.12
N ILE A 125 13.99 -16.24 -15.19
CA ILE A 125 12.53 -16.36 -15.39
C ILE A 125 11.79 -15.65 -14.26
N THR A 126 12.21 -15.84 -13.01
CA THR A 126 11.58 -15.24 -11.84
C THR A 126 11.68 -13.72 -11.85
N TYR A 127 12.85 -13.15 -12.15
CA TYR A 127 13.04 -11.70 -12.23
C TYR A 127 12.30 -11.08 -13.43
N MET A 128 12.32 -11.72 -14.60
CA MET A 128 11.58 -11.26 -15.78
C MET A 128 10.07 -11.26 -15.52
N LYS A 129 9.55 -12.33 -14.92
CA LYS A 129 8.14 -12.39 -14.49
C LYS A 129 7.81 -11.24 -13.53
N HIS A 130 8.68 -10.99 -12.55
CA HIS A 130 8.46 -9.92 -11.58
C HIS A 130 8.46 -8.52 -12.24
N ILE A 131 9.32 -8.27 -13.24
CA ILE A 131 9.27 -7.06 -14.07
C ILE A 131 7.91 -6.94 -14.78
N GLY A 132 7.50 -8.00 -15.47
CA GLY A 132 6.22 -8.04 -16.19
C GLY A 132 5.05 -7.72 -15.26
N ASP A 133 4.91 -8.47 -14.17
CA ASP A 133 3.81 -8.33 -13.23
C ASP A 133 3.75 -6.91 -12.61
N ASN A 134 4.88 -6.33 -12.19
CA ASN A 134 4.91 -4.96 -11.65
C ASN A 134 4.48 -3.91 -12.68
N LEU A 135 4.84 -4.10 -13.95
CA LEU A 135 4.52 -3.13 -14.99
C LEU A 135 3.06 -3.23 -15.44
N GLU A 136 2.57 -4.44 -15.67
CA GLU A 136 1.20 -4.67 -16.17
C GLU A 136 0.14 -4.48 -15.07
N ILE A 137 0.44 -4.91 -13.85
CA ILE A 137 -0.51 -4.84 -12.73
C ILE A 137 -0.33 -3.52 -11.98
N GLY A 138 0.90 -3.19 -11.55
CA GLY A 138 1.16 -2.09 -10.62
C GLY A 138 1.39 -0.71 -11.25
N THR A 139 1.76 -0.62 -12.53
CA THR A 139 2.22 0.65 -13.14
C THR A 139 1.32 1.16 -14.25
N LYS A 140 0.93 0.28 -15.18
CA LYS A 140 0.25 0.64 -16.44
C LYS A 140 -1.02 1.48 -16.25
N HIS A 141 -1.88 1.09 -15.32
CA HIS A 141 -3.15 1.78 -15.07
C HIS A 141 -2.95 3.21 -14.53
N ILE A 142 -1.94 3.43 -13.68
CA ILE A 142 -1.61 4.77 -13.17
C ILE A 142 -1.00 5.63 -14.27
N VAL A 143 -0.20 5.06 -15.19
CA VAL A 143 0.32 5.80 -16.35
C VAL A 143 -0.82 6.27 -17.26
N TYR A 144 -1.90 5.50 -17.41
CA TYR A 144 -3.10 5.95 -18.13
C TYR A 144 -3.82 7.08 -17.40
N GLU A 145 -3.94 7.00 -16.07
CA GLU A 145 -4.49 8.10 -15.25
C GLU A 145 -3.65 9.38 -15.43
N ILE A 146 -2.33 9.28 -15.33
CA ILE A 146 -1.39 10.39 -15.56
C ILE A 146 -1.52 10.97 -16.97
N CYS A 147 -1.64 10.14 -18.00
CA CYS A 147 -1.89 10.62 -19.37
C CYS A 147 -3.11 11.55 -19.44
N VAL A 148 -4.16 11.23 -18.70
CA VAL A 148 -5.42 11.98 -18.68
C VAL A 148 -5.25 13.28 -17.90
N LEU A 149 -4.63 13.22 -16.73
CA LEU A 149 -4.32 14.41 -15.91
C LEU A 149 -3.46 15.41 -16.69
N LEU A 150 -2.48 14.93 -17.43
CA LEU A 150 -1.63 15.77 -18.27
C LEU A 150 -2.40 16.42 -19.43
N LYS A 151 -3.41 15.74 -20.00
CA LYS A 151 -4.28 16.37 -21.01
C LYS A 151 -5.18 17.43 -20.38
N LEU A 152 -5.69 17.18 -19.18
CA LEU A 152 -6.49 18.13 -18.42
C LEU A 152 -5.68 19.41 -18.12
N ILE A 153 -4.44 19.27 -17.65
CA ILE A 153 -3.51 20.40 -17.39
C ILE A 153 -3.29 21.25 -18.65
N ASP A 154 -3.12 20.63 -19.82
CA ASP A 154 -2.97 21.36 -21.10
C ASP A 154 -4.26 22.04 -21.59
N GLY A 155 -5.39 21.88 -20.89
CA GLY A 155 -6.70 22.32 -21.37
C GLY A 155 -7.19 21.54 -22.60
N LYS A 156 -6.67 20.34 -22.84
CA LYS A 156 -7.05 19.49 -23.98
C LYS A 156 -8.22 18.60 -23.61
N THR A 157 -9.09 18.35 -24.58
CA THR A 157 -10.12 17.32 -24.44
C THR A 157 -9.48 15.94 -24.39
N TYR A 158 -10.08 15.05 -23.61
CA TYR A 158 -9.67 13.65 -23.51
C TYR A 158 -10.89 12.75 -23.50
N ASP A 159 -10.63 11.49 -23.85
CA ASP A 159 -11.59 10.40 -23.76
C ASP A 159 -10.89 9.32 -22.93
N TYR A 160 -11.36 9.14 -21.71
CA TYR A 160 -10.74 8.24 -20.74
C TYR A 160 -10.80 6.78 -21.22
N GLU A 161 -11.95 6.34 -21.75
CA GLU A 161 -12.14 4.99 -22.28
C GLU A 161 -11.21 4.70 -23.46
N LYS A 162 -10.97 5.71 -24.30
CA LYS A 162 -10.02 5.60 -25.42
C LYS A 162 -8.58 5.49 -24.92
N ILE A 163 -8.21 6.24 -23.89
CA ILE A 163 -6.84 6.23 -23.33
C ILE A 163 -6.55 4.89 -22.65
N GLN A 164 -7.49 4.31 -21.92
CA GLN A 164 -7.33 2.98 -21.31
C GLN A 164 -7.09 1.86 -22.35
N LYS A 165 -7.49 2.07 -23.61
CA LYS A 165 -7.27 1.14 -24.73
C LYS A 165 -5.94 1.38 -25.45
N TYR A 166 -5.14 2.36 -25.05
CA TYR A 166 -3.83 2.60 -25.67
C TYR A 166 -2.87 1.44 -25.39
N ASP A 167 -2.05 1.11 -26.37
CA ASP A 167 -0.85 0.32 -26.11
C ASP A 167 0.00 1.00 -25.04
N PHE A 168 0.58 0.21 -24.14
CA PHE A 168 1.33 0.77 -23.00
C PHE A 168 2.49 1.67 -23.48
N GLY A 169 3.16 1.30 -24.58
CA GLY A 169 4.20 2.13 -25.19
C GLY A 169 3.69 3.47 -25.76
N VAL A 170 2.44 3.54 -26.23
CA VAL A 170 1.82 4.79 -26.69
C VAL A 170 1.56 5.70 -25.50
N ALA A 171 0.99 5.18 -24.42
CA ALA A 171 0.79 5.96 -23.20
C ALA A 171 2.10 6.50 -22.61
N ILE A 172 3.13 5.65 -22.47
CA ILE A 172 4.45 6.11 -22.02
C ILE A 172 5.01 7.21 -22.93
N SER A 173 4.87 7.06 -24.25
CA SER A 173 5.39 8.08 -25.18
C SER A 173 4.65 9.41 -25.02
N ASN A 174 3.33 9.40 -24.89
CA ASN A 174 2.54 10.63 -24.65
C ASN A 174 2.97 11.38 -23.39
N VAL A 175 3.42 10.66 -22.36
CA VAL A 175 3.92 11.26 -21.11
C VAL A 175 5.35 11.78 -21.30
N LEU A 176 6.23 10.98 -21.91
CA LEU A 176 7.62 11.34 -22.16
C LEU A 176 7.79 12.49 -23.16
N ASP A 177 6.87 12.66 -24.11
CA ASP A 177 6.89 13.76 -25.09
C ASP A 177 6.71 15.13 -24.42
N LYS A 178 6.21 15.15 -23.17
CA LYS A 178 6.17 16.34 -22.30
C LYS A 178 7.43 16.53 -21.46
N ILE A 179 8.44 15.68 -21.64
CA ILE A 179 9.71 15.67 -20.87
C ILE A 179 9.46 15.39 -19.37
N GLN A 180 8.33 14.76 -19.02
CA GLN A 180 7.99 14.44 -17.64
C GLN A 180 8.34 12.98 -17.29
N PHE A 181 8.73 12.77 -16.03
CA PHE A 181 8.99 11.46 -15.43
C PHE A 181 10.01 10.60 -16.18
N THR A 182 10.96 11.23 -16.88
CA THR A 182 11.95 10.54 -17.72
C THR A 182 12.71 9.47 -16.91
N ASN A 183 13.11 9.80 -15.69
CA ASN A 183 13.86 8.90 -14.79
C ASN A 183 12.99 7.79 -14.16
N LEU A 184 11.67 7.88 -14.29
CA LEU A 184 10.73 6.85 -13.83
C LEU A 184 10.30 5.93 -14.98
N LEU A 185 10.00 6.51 -16.14
CA LEU A 185 9.48 5.80 -17.30
C LEU A 185 10.56 5.22 -18.23
N LYS A 186 11.83 5.56 -17.98
CA LYS A 186 13.00 4.93 -18.59
C LYS A 186 13.94 4.41 -17.53
N THR A 187 14.57 3.29 -17.84
CA THR A 187 15.60 2.67 -17.00
C THR A 187 16.99 3.15 -17.36
N ASN A 188 17.93 3.16 -16.41
CA ASN A 188 19.34 3.47 -16.65
C ASN A 188 20.23 2.23 -16.42
N PRO A 189 21.37 2.11 -17.11
CA PRO A 189 21.92 3.05 -18.12
C PRO A 189 21.35 2.91 -19.54
N LEU A 190 20.59 1.85 -19.86
CA LEU A 190 20.17 1.58 -21.25
C LEU A 190 19.10 2.53 -21.81
N SER A 191 18.51 3.41 -20.99
CA SER A 191 17.45 4.35 -21.37
C SER A 191 16.21 3.69 -22.00
N LEU A 192 15.93 2.41 -21.69
CA LEU A 192 14.78 1.68 -22.22
C LEU A 192 13.49 2.09 -21.54
N LYS A 193 12.41 2.25 -22.32
CA LYS A 193 11.08 2.55 -21.78
C LYS A 193 10.58 1.36 -20.98
N LEU A 194 9.78 1.62 -19.94
CA LEU A 194 9.14 0.55 -19.17
C LEU A 194 8.24 -0.35 -20.06
N SER A 195 7.63 0.19 -21.11
CA SER A 195 6.87 -0.62 -22.06
C SER A 195 7.72 -1.66 -22.78
N ASP A 196 8.99 -1.35 -23.05
CA ASP A 196 9.91 -2.28 -23.71
C ASP A 196 10.29 -3.41 -22.76
N TRP A 197 10.59 -3.09 -21.49
CA TRP A 197 10.81 -4.09 -20.44
C TRP A 197 9.61 -5.00 -20.23
N ARG A 198 8.40 -4.42 -20.19
CA ARG A 198 7.15 -5.17 -20.12
C ARG A 198 7.02 -6.12 -21.31
N ASN A 199 7.32 -5.67 -22.52
CA ASN A 199 7.24 -6.52 -23.71
C ASN A 199 8.29 -7.64 -23.70
N ILE A 200 9.53 -7.36 -23.31
CA ILE A 200 10.59 -8.36 -23.14
C ILE A 200 10.11 -9.46 -22.18
N ALA A 201 9.59 -9.07 -21.01
CA ALA A 201 9.12 -9.98 -19.98
C ALA A 201 7.91 -10.83 -20.44
N TYR A 202 6.85 -10.20 -20.95
CA TYR A 202 5.59 -10.89 -21.30
C TYR A 202 5.67 -11.73 -22.57
N HIS A 203 6.46 -11.30 -23.55
CA HIS A 203 6.60 -12.02 -24.81
C HIS A 203 7.84 -12.92 -24.84
N HIS A 204 8.50 -13.11 -23.70
CA HIS A 204 9.72 -13.92 -23.58
C HIS A 204 10.75 -13.58 -24.65
N SER A 205 10.92 -12.29 -24.95
CA SER A 205 11.86 -11.81 -25.97
C SER A 205 13.28 -11.73 -25.39
N TYR A 206 13.71 -12.81 -24.74
CA TYR A 206 15.04 -12.97 -24.18
C TYR A 206 15.52 -14.42 -24.31
N GLU A 207 16.84 -14.59 -24.40
CA GLU A 207 17.53 -15.88 -24.49
C GLU A 207 18.57 -15.95 -23.37
N ILE A 208 18.89 -17.16 -22.91
CA ILE A 208 19.93 -17.39 -21.90
C ILE A 208 21.08 -18.15 -22.56
N GLU A 209 22.26 -17.51 -22.58
CA GLU A 209 23.49 -18.07 -23.14
C GLU A 209 24.58 -18.06 -22.06
N GLY A 210 24.87 -19.23 -21.48
CA GLY A 210 25.82 -19.34 -20.37
C GLY A 210 25.31 -18.59 -19.13
N ASP A 211 26.07 -17.58 -18.69
CA ASP A 211 25.78 -16.72 -17.54
C ASP A 211 25.20 -15.35 -17.96
N LYS A 212 24.73 -15.23 -19.21
CA LYS A 212 24.18 -14.00 -19.77
C LYS A 212 22.72 -14.14 -20.17
N VAL A 213 22.01 -13.03 -20.06
CA VAL A 213 20.65 -12.85 -20.57
C VAL A 213 20.73 -11.92 -21.78
N ILE A 214 20.28 -12.40 -22.93
CA ILE A 214 20.25 -11.64 -24.19
C ILE A 214 18.82 -11.21 -24.43
N CYS A 215 18.54 -9.92 -24.26
CA CYS A 215 17.21 -9.34 -24.43
C CYS A 215 17.05 -8.73 -25.82
N GLY A 216 15.90 -8.90 -26.45
CA GLY A 216 15.53 -8.29 -27.73
C GLY A 216 14.32 -7.37 -27.58
N TYR A 217 14.38 -6.17 -28.17
CA TYR A 217 13.26 -5.22 -28.12
C TYR A 217 13.07 -4.42 -29.41
N GLY A 218 11.87 -3.86 -29.54
CA GLY A 218 11.46 -3.06 -30.70
C GLY A 218 11.26 -3.89 -31.97
N LYS A 219 10.74 -3.24 -33.03
CA LYS A 219 10.43 -3.91 -34.31
C LYS A 219 11.67 -4.44 -35.03
N ASN A 220 12.82 -3.81 -34.81
CA ASN A 220 14.10 -4.21 -35.40
C ASN A 220 14.83 -5.28 -34.57
N ASN A 221 14.21 -5.77 -33.47
CA ASN A 221 14.79 -6.72 -32.54
C ASN A 221 16.21 -6.35 -32.10
N VAL A 222 16.37 -5.10 -31.62
CA VAL A 222 17.64 -4.62 -31.09
C VAL A 222 17.99 -5.48 -29.89
N LYS A 223 19.16 -6.13 -29.94
CA LYS A 223 19.64 -7.03 -28.89
C LYS A 223 20.59 -6.31 -27.94
N PHE A 224 20.53 -6.66 -26.65
CA PHE A 224 21.50 -6.25 -25.64
C PHE A 224 21.70 -7.38 -24.62
N GLU A 225 22.88 -7.40 -24.00
CA GLU A 225 23.27 -8.43 -23.04
C GLU A 225 23.25 -7.87 -21.62
N LEU A 226 22.90 -8.74 -20.67
CA LEU A 226 22.88 -8.45 -19.25
C LEU A 226 23.45 -9.62 -18.46
N THR A 227 24.11 -9.31 -17.35
CA THR A 227 24.32 -10.23 -16.24
C THR A 227 23.07 -10.33 -15.36
N LEU A 228 23.02 -11.34 -14.50
CA LEU A 228 21.93 -11.48 -13.53
C LEU A 228 21.85 -10.31 -12.54
N ASP A 229 23.00 -9.73 -12.15
CA ASP A 229 23.01 -8.60 -11.22
C ASP A 229 22.54 -7.30 -11.88
N GLU A 230 22.84 -7.10 -13.17
CA GLU A 230 22.25 -6.02 -13.94
C GLU A 230 20.73 -6.19 -14.09
N LEU A 231 20.24 -7.41 -14.34
CA LEU A 231 18.81 -7.70 -14.38
C LEU A 231 18.14 -7.35 -13.04
N LYS A 232 18.73 -7.74 -11.91
CA LYS A 232 18.23 -7.34 -10.57
C LYS A 232 18.18 -5.82 -10.38
N SER A 233 19.19 -5.11 -10.89
CA SER A 233 19.18 -3.64 -10.85
C SER A 233 18.01 -3.05 -11.64
N TYR A 234 17.69 -3.60 -12.82
CA TYR A 234 16.51 -3.18 -13.58
C TYR A 234 15.19 -3.52 -12.88
N VAL A 235 15.10 -4.69 -12.24
CA VAL A 235 13.94 -5.05 -11.39
C VAL A 235 13.74 -4.00 -10.30
N HIS A 236 14.81 -3.59 -9.61
CA HIS A 236 14.74 -2.57 -8.57
C HIS A 236 14.20 -1.23 -9.12
N GLN A 237 14.68 -0.79 -10.28
CA GLN A 237 14.19 0.45 -10.92
C GLN A 237 12.70 0.37 -11.28
N VAL A 238 12.25 -0.77 -11.82
CA VAL A 238 10.84 -1.02 -12.16
C VAL A 238 9.96 -0.98 -10.90
N VAL A 239 10.36 -1.70 -9.86
CA VAL A 239 9.64 -1.76 -8.57
C VAL A 239 9.61 -0.38 -7.93
N ARG A 240 10.72 0.35 -7.93
CA ARG A 240 10.79 1.73 -7.44
C ARG A 240 9.79 2.64 -8.16
N THR A 241 9.75 2.61 -9.49
CA THR A 241 8.78 3.41 -10.26
C THR A 241 7.33 3.06 -9.90
N SER A 242 7.01 1.77 -9.80
CA SER A 242 5.67 1.34 -9.39
C SER A 242 5.30 1.87 -8.00
N ASN A 243 6.24 1.83 -7.04
CA ASN A 243 6.01 2.38 -5.71
C ASN A 243 5.82 3.90 -5.73
N VAL A 244 6.63 4.65 -6.49
CA VAL A 244 6.49 6.11 -6.64
C VAL A 244 5.08 6.48 -7.09
N PHE A 245 4.58 5.84 -8.16
CA PHE A 245 3.24 6.12 -8.68
C PHE A 245 2.14 5.79 -7.67
N ASN A 246 2.22 4.62 -7.02
CA ASN A 246 1.23 4.19 -6.04
C ASN A 246 1.20 5.09 -4.80
N ILE A 247 2.38 5.45 -4.27
CA ILE A 247 2.50 6.30 -3.08
C ILE A 247 2.01 7.72 -3.38
N ALA A 248 2.41 8.31 -4.52
CA ALA A 248 1.94 9.64 -4.90
C ALA A 248 0.41 9.71 -5.00
N ARG A 249 -0.20 8.72 -5.68
CA ARG A 249 -1.66 8.62 -5.79
C ARG A 249 -2.32 8.42 -4.42
N CYS A 250 -1.74 7.59 -3.57
CA CYS A 250 -2.23 7.34 -2.21
C CYS A 250 -2.26 8.63 -1.38
N ILE A 251 -1.13 9.36 -1.33
CA ILE A 251 -1.01 10.64 -0.63
C ILE A 251 -2.04 11.65 -1.15
N PHE A 252 -2.15 11.80 -2.47
CA PHE A 252 -3.13 12.72 -3.07
C PHE A 252 -4.58 12.38 -2.70
N VAL A 253 -4.93 11.09 -2.66
CA VAL A 253 -6.25 10.63 -2.21
C VAL A 253 -6.48 10.99 -0.75
N PHE A 254 -5.49 10.77 0.13
CA PHE A 254 -5.58 11.15 1.55
C PHE A 254 -5.75 12.66 1.75
N ASP A 255 -4.99 13.48 1.02
CA ASP A 255 -5.09 14.94 1.06
C ASP A 255 -6.51 15.44 0.71
N ASN A 256 -7.25 14.67 -0.11
CA ASN A 256 -8.54 15.06 -0.70
C ASN A 256 -9.71 14.16 -0.29
N LEU A 257 -9.59 13.36 0.78
CA LEU A 257 -10.62 12.38 1.17
C LEU A 257 -12.00 12.99 1.32
N ASP A 258 -12.09 14.17 1.95
CA ASP A 258 -13.37 14.82 2.21
C ASP A 258 -14.03 15.25 0.89
N SER A 259 -13.28 15.86 -0.03
CA SER A 259 -13.78 16.23 -1.35
C SER A 259 -14.18 15.01 -2.19
N ILE A 260 -13.41 13.92 -2.11
CA ILE A 260 -13.74 12.66 -2.77
C ILE A 260 -15.06 12.10 -2.21
N SER A 261 -15.25 12.14 -0.88
CA SER A 261 -16.46 11.63 -0.23
C SER A 261 -17.73 12.36 -0.68
N LEU A 262 -17.64 13.68 -0.93
CA LEU A 262 -18.75 14.49 -1.42
C LEU A 262 -19.15 14.19 -2.87
N LEU A 263 -18.21 13.72 -3.68
CA LEU A 263 -18.42 13.38 -5.10
C LEU A 263 -18.82 11.91 -5.31
N LYS A 264 -18.57 11.03 -4.33
CA LYS A 264 -18.91 9.61 -4.42
C LYS A 264 -20.42 9.45 -4.60
N GLN A 265 -20.83 8.98 -5.77
CA GLN A 265 -22.22 8.63 -6.02
C GLN A 265 -22.59 7.31 -5.31
N PRO A 266 -23.82 7.17 -4.78
CA PRO A 266 -24.30 5.92 -4.17
C PRO A 266 -24.27 4.70 -5.10
N THR A 267 -24.19 4.93 -6.42
CA THR A 267 -24.17 3.91 -7.47
C THR A 267 -22.79 3.31 -7.72
N LEU A 268 -21.73 3.85 -7.11
CA LEU A 268 -20.40 3.26 -7.18
C LEU A 268 -20.42 1.90 -6.47
N GLN A 269 -20.08 0.84 -7.20
CA GLN A 269 -20.02 -0.49 -6.60
C GLN A 269 -19.02 -0.52 -5.43
N PRO A 270 -19.34 -1.25 -4.35
CA PRO A 270 -18.43 -1.39 -3.23
C PRO A 270 -17.11 -2.00 -3.71
N ILE A 271 -16.02 -1.50 -3.15
CA ILE A 271 -14.69 -2.03 -3.40
C ILE A 271 -14.48 -3.20 -2.45
N GLU A 272 -14.09 -4.33 -3.03
CA GLU A 272 -13.75 -5.52 -2.28
C GLU A 272 -12.24 -5.68 -2.24
N PHE A 273 -11.69 -5.73 -1.04
CA PHE A 273 -10.30 -6.10 -0.80
C PHE A 273 -10.21 -7.53 -0.32
N ARG A 274 -9.13 -8.23 -0.71
CA ARG A 274 -8.89 -9.60 -0.28
C ARG A 274 -8.71 -9.64 1.23
N LYS A 275 -9.47 -10.51 1.90
CA LYS A 275 -9.43 -10.67 3.35
C LYS A 275 -8.02 -10.88 3.94
N PRO A 276 -7.12 -11.69 3.36
CA PRO A 276 -5.74 -11.78 3.86
C PRO A 276 -4.99 -10.43 3.84
N MET A 277 -5.27 -9.57 2.85
CA MET A 277 -4.70 -8.23 2.79
C MET A 277 -5.26 -7.34 3.90
N LEU A 278 -6.59 -7.36 4.11
CA LEU A 278 -7.24 -6.61 5.19
C LEU A 278 -6.73 -7.04 6.59
N ILE A 279 -6.59 -8.35 6.83
CA ILE A 279 -6.01 -8.88 8.07
C ILE A 279 -4.57 -8.38 8.27
N ASN A 280 -3.79 -8.34 7.20
CA ASN A 280 -2.42 -7.83 7.28
C ASN A 280 -2.37 -6.32 7.52
N GLN A 281 -3.25 -5.54 6.89
CA GLN A 281 -3.38 -4.09 7.15
C GLN A 281 -3.75 -3.83 8.61
N PHE A 282 -4.68 -4.63 9.15
CA PHE A 282 -5.04 -4.59 10.57
C PHE A 282 -3.85 -4.92 11.47
N ARG A 283 -3.09 -5.97 11.15
CA ARG A 283 -1.86 -6.31 11.88
C ARG A 283 -0.85 -5.15 11.90
N ILE A 284 -0.64 -4.47 10.77
CA ILE A 284 0.25 -3.31 10.66
C ILE A 284 -0.23 -2.16 11.56
N SER A 285 -1.53 -1.85 11.52
CA SER A 285 -2.11 -0.79 12.34
C SER A 285 -2.03 -1.09 13.84
N LEU A 286 -2.26 -2.35 14.24
CA LEU A 286 -2.06 -2.81 15.62
C LEU A 286 -0.60 -2.63 16.07
N MET A 287 0.36 -3.04 15.22
CA MET A 287 1.77 -2.97 15.56
C MET A 287 2.22 -1.53 15.81
N SER A 288 1.71 -0.57 15.03
CA SER A 288 1.99 0.87 15.25
C SER A 288 1.48 1.41 16.59
N GLN A 289 0.55 0.69 17.22
CA GLN A 289 -0.04 1.02 18.53
C GLN A 289 0.56 0.19 19.68
N GLY A 290 1.58 -0.62 19.39
CA GLY A 290 2.23 -1.51 20.37
C GLY A 290 1.46 -2.80 20.63
N PHE A 291 0.62 -3.25 19.71
CA PHE A 291 -0.11 -4.52 19.80
C PHE A 291 0.27 -5.45 18.64
N ASN A 292 0.49 -6.73 18.93
CA ASN A 292 0.75 -7.74 17.91
C ASN A 292 -0.46 -8.65 17.73
N LEU A 293 -0.89 -8.87 16.48
CA LEU A 293 -1.97 -9.80 16.17
C LEU A 293 -1.44 -11.24 16.12
N LEU A 294 -1.75 -12.03 17.15
CA LEU A 294 -1.34 -13.44 17.23
C LEU A 294 -2.26 -14.36 16.42
N GLN A 295 -3.57 -14.11 16.49
CA GLN A 295 -4.57 -14.99 15.88
C GLN A 295 -5.75 -14.19 15.34
N PHE A 296 -6.26 -14.62 14.18
CA PHE A 296 -7.53 -14.19 13.62
C PHE A 296 -8.32 -15.46 13.26
N GLN A 297 -9.20 -15.88 14.16
CA GLN A 297 -10.01 -17.09 14.00
C GLN A 297 -11.43 -16.69 13.63
N GLU A 298 -11.91 -17.27 12.54
CA GLU A 298 -13.26 -17.05 12.06
C GLU A 298 -14.03 -18.36 12.04
N GLU A 299 -15.26 -18.26 12.51
CA GLU A 299 -16.26 -19.31 12.52
C GLU A 299 -17.50 -18.83 11.75
N ASP A 300 -18.55 -19.64 11.71
CA ASP A 300 -19.73 -19.36 10.88
C ASP A 300 -20.37 -18.01 11.25
N ASP A 301 -20.59 -17.75 12.54
CA ASP A 301 -21.25 -16.52 13.02
C ASP A 301 -20.35 -15.62 13.87
N SER A 302 -19.11 -16.04 14.12
CA SER A 302 -18.22 -15.33 15.04
C SER A 302 -16.80 -15.12 14.49
N VAL A 303 -16.16 -14.05 14.97
CA VAL A 303 -14.70 -13.87 14.85
C VAL A 303 -14.11 -13.65 16.24
N THR A 304 -13.02 -14.37 16.52
CA THR A 304 -12.18 -14.11 17.69
C THR A 304 -10.78 -13.74 17.22
N VAL A 305 -10.29 -12.58 17.68
CA VAL A 305 -8.90 -12.18 17.49
C VAL A 305 -8.16 -12.19 18.81
N VAL A 306 -6.88 -12.55 18.76
CA VAL A 306 -5.98 -12.56 19.92
C VAL A 306 -4.89 -11.53 19.69
N VAL A 307 -4.79 -10.55 20.58
CA VAL A 307 -3.82 -9.46 20.52
C VAL A 307 -2.88 -9.51 21.72
N ASN A 308 -1.59 -9.36 21.45
CA ASN A 308 -0.54 -9.31 22.46
C ASN A 308 -0.05 -7.88 22.63
N ASP A 309 -0.11 -7.35 23.83
CA ASP A 309 0.36 -6.01 24.15
C ASP A 309 1.88 -6.02 24.38
N LEU A 310 2.64 -5.41 23.48
CA LEU A 310 4.10 -5.39 23.53
C LEU A 310 4.67 -4.44 24.59
N MET A 311 3.82 -3.57 25.15
CA MET A 311 4.20 -2.55 26.13
C MET A 311 3.89 -2.97 27.57
N ASN A 312 2.90 -3.84 27.78
CA ASN A 312 2.50 -4.28 29.12
C ASN A 312 3.31 -5.50 29.58
N ASP A 313 4.52 -5.26 30.07
CA ASP A 313 5.39 -6.28 30.69
C ASP A 313 5.13 -6.50 32.19
N GLY A 314 4.09 -5.87 32.73
CA GLY A 314 3.76 -5.85 34.16
C GLY A 314 4.42 -4.72 34.95
N ALA A 315 5.28 -3.90 34.32
CA ALA A 315 5.93 -2.76 34.98
C ALA A 315 5.20 -1.41 34.76
N LEU A 316 4.18 -1.37 33.89
CA LEU A 316 3.35 -0.18 33.69
C LEU A 316 2.56 0.18 34.97
N ASP A 317 2.21 1.45 35.14
CA ASP A 317 1.30 1.86 36.20
C ASP A 317 -0.06 1.14 36.05
N PRO A 318 -0.73 0.73 37.13
CA PRO A 318 -2.01 0.01 37.06
C PRO A 318 -3.08 0.71 36.21
N LYS A 319 -3.10 2.06 36.21
CA LYS A 319 -4.03 2.82 35.39
C LYS A 319 -3.70 2.69 33.90
N ASP A 320 -2.42 2.71 33.55
CA ASP A 320 -1.96 2.55 32.17
C ASP A 320 -2.21 1.13 31.66
N GLN A 321 -2.03 0.11 32.52
CA GLN A 321 -2.39 -1.28 32.21
C GLN A 321 -3.88 -1.38 31.85
N GLN A 322 -4.76 -0.88 32.73
CA GLN A 322 -6.20 -0.89 32.49
C GLN A 322 -6.61 -0.11 31.23
N GLN A 323 -5.96 1.04 30.97
CA GLN A 323 -6.22 1.81 29.75
C GLN A 323 -5.87 1.03 28.49
N ARG A 324 -4.77 0.27 28.48
CA ARG A 324 -4.37 -0.54 27.33
C ARG A 324 -5.27 -1.75 27.11
N GLU A 325 -5.73 -2.37 28.19
CA GLU A 325 -6.76 -3.42 28.15
C GLU A 325 -8.05 -2.89 27.50
N ILE A 326 -8.58 -1.75 27.96
CA ILE A 326 -9.77 -1.10 27.39
C ILE A 326 -9.51 -0.65 25.95
N HIS A 327 -8.33 -0.12 25.65
CA HIS A 327 -7.96 0.30 24.28
C HIS A 327 -8.10 -0.85 23.29
N SER A 328 -7.76 -2.07 23.69
CA SER A 328 -7.87 -3.25 22.82
C SER A 328 -9.31 -3.53 22.35
N SER A 329 -10.32 -3.12 23.11
CA SER A 329 -11.73 -3.29 22.72
C SER A 329 -12.12 -2.43 21.52
N GLN A 330 -11.41 -1.33 21.26
CA GLN A 330 -11.66 -0.47 20.11
C GLN A 330 -11.41 -1.21 18.79
N PHE A 331 -10.56 -2.24 18.81
CA PHE A 331 -10.24 -3.06 17.64
C PHE A 331 -11.42 -3.90 17.15
N LEU A 332 -12.47 -4.08 17.96
CA LEU A 332 -13.68 -4.82 17.56
C LEU A 332 -14.30 -4.27 16.28
N TYR A 333 -14.29 -2.95 16.09
CA TYR A 333 -14.80 -2.33 14.86
C TYR A 333 -13.95 -2.69 13.64
N ASN A 334 -12.62 -2.68 13.77
CA ASN A 334 -11.74 -3.14 12.70
C ASN A 334 -12.00 -4.60 12.34
N VAL A 335 -12.20 -5.48 13.33
CA VAL A 335 -12.54 -6.90 13.11
C VAL A 335 -13.87 -7.02 12.37
N TRP A 336 -14.87 -6.19 12.72
CA TRP A 336 -16.13 -6.13 12.00
C TRP A 336 -15.94 -5.70 10.54
N CYS A 337 -15.19 -4.64 10.28
CA CYS A 337 -14.94 -4.16 8.91
C CYS A 337 -14.27 -5.22 8.01
N ILE A 338 -13.55 -6.18 8.59
CA ILE A 338 -12.87 -7.26 7.85
C ILE A 338 -13.78 -8.45 7.56
N SER A 339 -14.70 -8.79 8.47
CA SER A 339 -15.43 -10.06 8.48
C SER A 339 -16.95 -9.93 8.43
N SER A 340 -17.48 -8.80 8.89
CA SER A 340 -18.90 -8.48 9.01
C SER A 340 -19.73 -9.55 9.76
N LYS A 341 -19.11 -10.28 10.70
CA LYS A 341 -19.79 -11.31 11.49
C LYS A 341 -20.70 -10.74 12.57
N GLU A 342 -21.62 -11.57 13.03
CA GLU A 342 -22.65 -11.23 14.02
C GLU A 342 -22.06 -11.16 15.45
N ILE A 343 -20.99 -11.89 15.74
CA ILE A 343 -20.32 -11.86 17.05
C ILE A 343 -18.82 -11.61 16.85
N LEU A 344 -18.27 -10.64 17.56
CA LEU A 344 -16.86 -10.28 17.46
C LEU A 344 -16.25 -10.29 18.85
N SER A 345 -15.06 -10.86 18.97
CA SER A 345 -14.31 -10.89 20.22
C SER A 345 -12.85 -10.52 20.02
N VAL A 346 -12.30 -9.73 20.95
CA VAL A 346 -10.87 -9.46 21.09
C VAL A 346 -10.42 -10.04 22.43
N ILE A 347 -9.41 -10.91 22.40
CA ILE A 347 -8.74 -11.42 23.59
C ILE A 347 -7.41 -10.68 23.74
N TYR A 348 -7.25 -9.98 24.86
CA TYR A 348 -6.05 -9.23 25.21
C TYR A 348 -5.09 -10.08 26.06
N LEU A 349 -3.83 -10.13 25.63
CA LEU A 349 -2.71 -10.72 26.36
C LEU A 349 -1.71 -9.63 26.75
N THR A 350 -1.14 -9.73 27.94
CA THR A 350 0.05 -8.95 28.33
C THR A 350 1.27 -9.39 27.51
N LYS A 351 2.36 -8.63 27.54
CA LYS A 351 3.61 -8.96 26.81
C LYS A 351 4.13 -10.36 27.11
N ASN A 352 3.90 -10.84 28.34
CA ASN A 352 4.35 -12.15 28.82
C ASN A 352 3.40 -13.29 28.43
N GLY A 353 2.30 -12.99 27.71
CA GLY A 353 1.33 -13.96 27.22
C GLY A 353 0.18 -14.26 28.18
N GLU A 354 0.10 -13.60 29.34
CA GLU A 354 -0.99 -13.77 30.31
C GLU A 354 -2.28 -13.18 29.73
N LYS A 355 -3.37 -13.96 29.75
CA LYS A 355 -4.68 -13.50 29.29
C LYS A 355 -5.34 -12.67 30.39
N LYS A 356 -5.76 -11.45 30.08
CA LYS A 356 -6.40 -10.56 31.09
C LYS A 356 -7.86 -10.28 30.79
N LEU A 357 -8.18 -9.99 29.54
CA LEU A 357 -9.47 -9.42 29.17
C LEU A 357 -9.95 -10.01 27.86
N LYS A 358 -11.25 -10.32 27.82
CA LYS A 358 -11.98 -10.55 26.58
C LYS A 358 -13.03 -9.46 26.43
N SER A 359 -13.02 -8.79 25.29
CA SER A 359 -14.03 -7.84 24.88
C SER A 359 -14.88 -8.44 23.78
N THR A 360 -16.20 -8.42 23.93
CA THR A 360 -17.14 -8.97 22.95
C THR A 360 -18.19 -7.95 22.57
N ILE A 361 -18.59 -7.93 21.30
CA ILE A 361 -19.68 -7.11 20.79
C ILE A 361 -20.47 -7.83 19.71
N ALA A 362 -21.74 -7.47 19.58
CA ALA A 362 -22.58 -7.90 18.47
C ALA A 362 -22.30 -7.04 17.20
N GLY A 363 -22.36 -7.68 16.04
CA GLY A 363 -22.07 -7.06 14.74
C GLY A 363 -23.10 -6.03 14.30
N ASP A 364 -24.35 -6.14 14.77
CA ASP A 364 -25.40 -5.16 14.56
C ASP A 364 -25.06 -3.80 15.19
N VAL A 365 -24.44 -3.79 16.37
CA VAL A 365 -23.91 -2.59 17.00
C VAL A 365 -22.89 -1.93 16.08
N CYS A 366 -21.96 -2.71 15.52
CA CYS A 366 -20.95 -2.19 14.60
C CYS A 366 -21.56 -1.62 13.32
N ARG A 367 -22.65 -2.21 12.83
CA ARG A 367 -23.40 -1.74 11.65
C ARG A 367 -24.02 -0.36 11.85
N THR A 368 -24.37 0.00 13.08
CA THR A 368 -24.97 1.30 13.42
C THR A 368 -23.97 2.44 13.57
N ILE A 369 -22.67 2.13 13.63
CA ILE A 369 -21.61 3.15 13.79
C ILE A 369 -21.43 3.86 12.47
N THR A 370 -21.91 5.10 12.41
CA THR A 370 -21.76 5.94 11.22
C THR A 370 -20.53 6.82 11.28
N ASN A 371 -20.11 7.32 12.46
CA ASN A 371 -18.88 8.12 12.66
C ASN A 371 -18.39 8.22 14.13
N ASP A 372 -19.11 7.68 15.12
CA ASP A 372 -18.77 7.83 16.54
C ASP A 372 -18.45 6.49 17.21
N ILE A 373 -17.16 6.24 17.41
CA ILE A 373 -16.62 5.06 18.10
C ILE A 373 -17.03 5.02 19.59
N SER A 374 -17.44 6.15 20.20
CA SER A 374 -17.91 6.16 21.59
C SER A 374 -19.17 5.31 21.80
N TYR A 375 -19.92 5.05 20.72
CA TYR A 375 -21.06 4.13 20.73
C TYR A 375 -20.64 2.69 21.05
N LEU A 376 -19.44 2.26 20.61
CA LEU A 376 -18.89 0.94 20.95
C LEU A 376 -18.70 0.80 22.46
N ALA A 377 -18.11 1.82 23.10
CA ALA A 377 -17.74 1.76 24.51
C ALA A 377 -18.93 1.45 25.44
N HIS A 378 -20.15 1.83 25.04
CA HIS A 378 -21.38 1.58 25.81
C HIS A 378 -21.98 0.17 25.62
N HIS A 379 -21.56 -0.56 24.58
CA HIS A 379 -22.17 -1.83 24.17
C HIS A 379 -21.20 -3.02 24.23
N VAL A 380 -19.90 -2.76 24.42
CA VAL A 380 -18.89 -3.81 24.61
C VAL A 380 -19.13 -4.52 25.95
N GLN A 381 -19.12 -5.85 25.89
CA GLN A 381 -19.11 -6.71 27.06
C GLN A 381 -17.66 -7.05 27.42
N PHE A 382 -17.32 -6.92 28.70
CA PHE A 382 -15.99 -7.19 29.23
C PHE A 382 -16.04 -8.40 30.14
N GLU A 383 -15.13 -9.34 29.91
CA GLU A 383 -14.94 -10.55 30.70
C GLU A 383 -13.48 -10.65 31.14
N ASP A 384 -13.24 -10.58 32.46
CA ASP A 384 -11.91 -10.82 33.03
C ASP A 384 -11.54 -12.29 32.85
N LEU A 385 -10.42 -12.53 32.20
CA LEU A 385 -9.85 -13.86 32.04
C LEU A 385 -8.87 -14.11 33.19
N LYS A 386 -9.05 -15.22 33.90
CA LYS A 386 -8.07 -15.72 34.86
C LYS A 386 -7.31 -16.85 34.19
N ASP A 387 -5.98 -16.81 34.24
CA ASP A 387 -5.17 -17.97 33.88
C ASP A 387 -5.51 -19.10 34.86
N GLU A 388 -5.94 -20.26 34.33
CA GLU A 388 -6.11 -21.51 35.09
C GLU A 388 -4.75 -22.15 35.45
#